data_AF-A0A494X8H2-F1
#
_entry.id   AF-A0A494X8H2-F1
#
_cell.length_a   1.000
_cell.length_b   1.000
_cell.length_c   1.000
_cell.angle_alpha   90.00
_cell.angle_beta   90.00
_cell.angle_gamma   90.00
#
_symmetry.space_group_name_H-M   'P 1'
#
loop_
_entity.id
_entity.type
_entity.pdbx_description
1 polymer ?
#
loop_
_entity_poly.entity_id
_entity_poly.type
_entity_poly.pdbx_seq_one_letter_code
_entity_poly.pdbx_strand_id
1 'polypeptide(L)'
;MDTPYIAQIVVGTVAKEFDEGSSNQKDAWAFLSSEIAKHENEVAVVITRDDEERIGLVWANYSALPFVETQKRFRDYLALLGFYEYDD
;
A
#
# COMPACT_ATOMS: atom_id res chain seq x y z
N MET A 1 4.06 17.10 14.71
CA MET A 1 3.29 16.80 13.49
C MET A 1 2.93 15.34 13.63
N ASP A 2 1.67 15.00 13.41
CA ASP A 2 1.25 13.60 13.42
C ASP A 2 1.95 12.89 12.26
N THR A 3 2.37 11.65 12.49
CA THR A 3 3.07 10.87 11.47
C THR A 3 2.08 10.60 10.33
N PRO A 4 2.43 10.91 9.07
CA PRO A 4 1.55 10.61 7.95
C PRO A 4 1.16 9.13 7.92
N TYR A 5 -0.01 8.84 7.38
CA TYR A 5 -0.51 7.47 7.28
C TYR A 5 -1.29 7.23 5.98
N ILE A 6 -1.48 5.95 5.64
CA ILE A 6 -2.34 5.59 4.51
C ILE A 6 -3.78 5.77 4.95
N ALA A 7 -4.53 6.66 4.30
CA ALA A 7 -5.96 6.85 4.53
C ALA A 7 -6.82 5.92 3.65
N GLN A 8 -6.37 5.60 2.43
CA GLN A 8 -7.13 4.74 1.52
C GLN A 8 -6.25 3.97 0.55
N ILE A 9 -6.64 2.73 0.23
CA ILE A 9 -6.13 1.98 -0.92
C ILE A 9 -7.29 1.58 -1.82
N VAL A 10 -7.12 1.78 -3.12
CA VAL A 10 -8.02 1.28 -4.18
C VAL A 10 -7.27 0.28 -5.03
N VAL A 11 -7.82 -0.93 -5.22
CA VAL A 11 -7.28 -1.99 -6.09
C VAL A 11 -8.34 -2.34 -7.12
N GLY A 12 -8.10 -1.97 -8.37
CA GLY A 12 -9.09 -2.07 -9.45
C GLY A 12 -10.35 -1.26 -9.13
N THR A 13 -11.39 -1.94 -8.66
CA THR A 13 -12.68 -1.34 -8.27
C THR A 13 -12.96 -1.44 -6.77
N VAL A 14 -12.10 -2.12 -6.01
CA VAL A 14 -12.27 -2.33 -4.56
C VAL A 14 -11.53 -1.25 -3.81
N ALA A 15 -12.22 -0.52 -2.94
CA ALA A 15 -11.64 0.52 -2.09
C ALA A 15 -11.73 0.12 -0.61
N LYS A 16 -10.69 0.47 0.15
CA LYS A 16 -10.67 0.34 1.61
C LYS A 16 -10.02 1.56 2.24
N GLU A 17 -10.69 2.07 3.27
CA GLU A 17 -10.21 3.16 4.13
C GLU A 17 -9.51 2.58 5.37
N PHE A 18 -8.61 3.38 5.93
CA PHE A 18 -7.83 3.02 7.11
C PHE A 18 -7.78 4.20 8.07
N ASP A 19 -7.88 3.89 9.36
CA ASP A 19 -7.71 4.87 10.42
C ASP A 19 -6.22 5.07 10.74
N GLU A 20 -5.91 6.20 11.36
CA GLU A 20 -4.62 6.45 11.97
C GLU A 20 -4.36 5.43 13.10
N GLY A 21 -3.18 4.83 13.12
CA GLY A 21 -2.81 3.91 14.19
C GLY A 21 -1.56 3.10 13.90
N SER A 22 -1.02 2.48 14.94
CA SER A 22 0.22 1.69 14.87
C SER A 22 0.11 0.44 13.99
N SER A 23 -1.11 -0.03 13.68
CA SER A 23 -1.34 -1.14 12.75
C SER A 23 -1.59 -0.70 11.30
N ASN A 24 -1.73 0.61 11.03
CA ASN A 24 -2.14 1.16 9.73
C ASN A 24 -1.34 0.53 8.58
N GLN A 25 -0.02 0.53 8.69
CA GLN A 25 0.87 -0.04 7.67
C GLN A 25 0.67 -1.56 7.48
N LYS A 26 0.53 -2.30 8.58
CA LYS A 26 0.34 -3.75 8.54
C LYS A 26 -1.00 -4.10 7.88
N ASP A 27 -2.05 -3.36 8.22
CA ASP A 27 -3.40 -3.58 7.73
C ASP A 27 -3.52 -3.17 6.26
N ALA A 28 -2.88 -2.07 5.88
CA ALA A 28 -2.75 -1.60 4.49
C ALA A 28 -2.05 -2.65 3.61
N TRP A 29 -0.92 -3.18 4.08
CA TRP A 29 -0.21 -4.24 3.37
C TRP A 29 -1.05 -5.52 3.24
N ALA A 30 -1.69 -5.95 4.33
CA ALA A 30 -2.51 -7.17 4.32
C ALA A 30 -3.67 -7.05 3.32
N PHE A 31 -4.35 -5.90 3.30
CA PHE A 31 -5.39 -5.61 2.32
C PHE A 31 -4.85 -5.65 0.89
N LEU A 32 -3.83 -4.85 0.57
CA LEU A 32 -3.25 -4.76 -0.76
C LEU A 32 -2.81 -6.13 -1.29
N SER A 33 -2.09 -6.88 -0.47
CA SER A 33 -1.63 -8.24 -0.77
C SER A 33 -2.80 -9.18 -1.07
N SER A 34 -3.85 -9.14 -0.23
CA SER A 34 -5.03 -10.00 -0.42
C SER A 34 -5.84 -9.66 -1.66
N GLU A 35 -5.97 -8.39 -2.04
CA GLU A 35 -6.71 -7.99 -3.24
C GLU A 35 -5.91 -8.30 -4.50
N ILE A 36 -4.61 -7.97 -4.55
CA ILE A 36 -3.75 -8.29 -5.71
C ILE A 36 -3.77 -9.80 -6.00
N ALA A 37 -3.75 -10.65 -4.97
CA ALA A 37 -3.78 -12.10 -5.13
C ALA A 37 -5.06 -12.63 -5.83
N LYS A 38 -6.13 -11.83 -5.92
CA LYS A 38 -7.38 -12.19 -6.62
C LYS A 38 -7.36 -11.85 -8.11
N HIS A 39 -6.39 -11.08 -8.59
CA HIS A 39 -6.34 -10.63 -9.98
C HIS A 39 -5.33 -11.48 -10.77
N GLU A 40 -5.76 -12.17 -11.82
CA GLU A 40 -4.85 -12.95 -12.68
C GLU A 40 -3.99 -12.08 -13.61
N ASN A 41 -4.42 -10.84 -13.85
CA ASN A 41 -3.75 -9.86 -14.72
C ASN A 41 -3.23 -8.67 -13.90
N GLU A 42 -2.54 -7.75 -14.57
CA GLU A 42 -2.15 -6.49 -13.96
C GLU A 42 -3.38 -5.71 -13.45
N VAL A 43 -3.24 -5.04 -12.31
CA VAL A 43 -4.32 -4.30 -11.67
C VAL A 43 -3.87 -2.90 -11.28
N ALA A 44 -4.71 -1.89 -11.54
CA ALA A 44 -4.44 -0.52 -11.10
C ALA A 44 -4.60 -0.41 -9.58
N VAL A 45 -3.63 0.21 -8.92
CA VAL A 45 -3.63 0.47 -7.48
C VAL A 45 -3.47 1.97 -7.25
N VAL A 46 -4.27 2.54 -6.36
CA VAL A 46 -4.12 3.91 -5.87
C VAL A 46 -3.98 3.87 -4.36
N ILE A 47 -2.98 4.58 -3.82
CA ILE A 47 -2.75 4.75 -2.39
C ILE A 47 -2.91 6.24 -2.09
N THR A 48 -3.73 6.57 -1.09
CA THR A 48 -4.02 7.95 -0.66
C THR A 48 -3.52 8.15 0.76
N ARG A 49 -2.78 9.22 0.99
CA ARG A 49 -2.31 9.69 2.31
C ARG A 49 -3.39 10.51 2.99
N ASP A 50 -3.27 10.69 4.30
CA ASP A 50 -4.21 11.47 5.11
C ASP A 50 -4.34 12.95 4.72
N ASP A 51 -3.32 13.52 4.06
CA ASP A 51 -3.35 14.88 3.49
C ASP A 51 -3.84 14.94 2.02
N GLU A 52 -4.51 13.88 1.57
CA GLU A 52 -5.03 13.71 0.21
C GLU A 52 -3.98 13.55 -0.90
N GLU A 53 -2.69 13.42 -0.58
CA GLU A 53 -1.68 13.05 -1.58
C GLU A 53 -1.95 11.63 -2.12
N ARG A 54 -1.86 11.45 -3.45
CA ARG A 54 -2.21 10.19 -4.12
C ARG A 54 -1.11 9.69 -5.02
N ILE A 55 -0.90 8.38 -5.00
CA ILE A 55 0.02 7.68 -5.89
C ILE A 55 -0.72 6.54 -6.56
N GLY A 56 -0.68 6.53 -7.89
CA GLY A 56 -1.26 5.49 -8.72
C GLY A 56 -0.17 4.68 -9.41
N LEU A 57 -0.30 3.34 -9.41
CA LEU A 57 0.55 2.45 -10.18
C LEU A 57 -0.23 1.27 -10.75
N VAL A 58 0.27 0.68 -11.83
CA VAL A 58 -0.21 -0.61 -12.32
C VAL A 58 0.64 -1.68 -11.69
N TRP A 59 0.00 -2.60 -10.96
CA TRP A 59 0.66 -3.70 -10.29
C TRP A 59 0.62 -4.95 -11.18
N ALA A 60 1.80 -5.41 -11.61
CA ALA A 60 1.89 -6.58 -12.47
C ALA A 60 1.85 -7.89 -11.65
N ASN A 61 1.04 -8.86 -12.07
CA ASN A 61 0.93 -10.17 -11.42
C ASN A 61 1.78 -11.27 -12.11
N TYR A 62 2.99 -10.93 -12.54
CA TYR A 62 3.91 -11.94 -13.10
C TYR A 62 4.53 -12.77 -11.96
N SER A 63 3.82 -13.85 -11.60
CA SER A 63 4.31 -15.07 -10.95
C SER A 63 5.53 -14.97 -10.00
N ALA A 64 5.25 -15.01 -8.70
CA ALA A 64 6.01 -15.81 -7.72
C ALA A 64 7.50 -15.51 -7.46
N LEU A 65 7.93 -14.24 -7.36
CA LEU A 65 9.15 -13.87 -6.63
C LEU A 65 8.81 -12.94 -5.46
N PRO A 66 9.48 -13.09 -4.30
CA PRO A 66 8.83 -13.51 -3.07
C PRO A 66 8.13 -12.36 -2.34
N PHE A 67 6.86 -12.61 -2.00
CA PHE A 67 5.96 -11.80 -1.18
C PHE A 67 6.48 -11.43 0.24
N VAL A 68 7.71 -11.83 0.59
CA VAL A 68 8.38 -11.50 1.86
C VAL A 68 9.35 -10.31 1.69
N GLU A 69 9.93 -10.12 0.50
CA GLU A 69 10.70 -8.89 0.19
C GLU A 69 9.79 -7.69 -0.09
N THR A 70 8.49 -7.92 -0.34
CA THR A 70 7.56 -6.87 -0.75
C THR A 70 6.99 -6.07 0.41
N GLN A 71 6.80 -6.60 1.63
CA GLN A 71 6.34 -5.76 2.74
C GLN A 71 7.41 -4.74 3.16
N LYS A 72 8.69 -5.16 3.21
CA LYS A 72 9.79 -4.23 3.47
C LYS A 72 9.92 -3.22 2.33
N ARG A 73 9.91 -3.65 1.06
CA ARG A 73 9.96 -2.73 -0.08
C ARG A 73 8.75 -1.80 -0.14
N PHE A 74 7.57 -2.27 0.23
CA PHE A 74 6.36 -1.45 0.36
C PHE A 74 6.55 -0.40 1.45
N ARG A 75 7.11 -0.79 2.61
CA ARG A 75 7.51 0.16 3.66
C ARG A 75 8.49 1.20 3.13
N ASP A 76 9.62 0.74 2.58
CA ASP A 76 10.69 1.60 2.10
C ASP A 76 10.17 2.56 1.02
N TYR A 77 9.32 2.07 0.10
CA TYR A 77 8.68 2.86 -0.95
C TYR A 77 7.75 3.91 -0.36
N LEU A 78 6.87 3.54 0.57
CA LEU A 78 5.97 4.49 1.21
C LEU A 78 6.71 5.51 2.07
N ALA A 79 7.77 5.09 2.78
CA ALA A 79 8.63 6.01 3.52
C ALA A 79 9.34 7.00 2.59
N LEU A 80 9.85 6.54 1.44
CA LEU A 80 10.42 7.41 0.40
C LEU A 80 9.41 8.45 -0.11
N LEU A 81 8.13 8.08 -0.16
CA LEU A 81 7.03 8.94 -0.59
C LEU A 81 6.43 9.76 0.56
N GLY A 82 7.01 9.69 1.77
CA GLY A 82 6.55 10.43 2.93
C GLY A 82 5.22 9.95 3.49
N PHE A 83 4.82 8.70 3.25
CA PHE A 83 3.64 8.07 3.86
C PHE A 83 3.92 7.49 5.25
N TYR A 84 5.20 7.28 5.59
CA TYR A 84 5.67 6.84 6.89
C TYR A 84 7.05 7.46 7.17
N GLU A 85 7.46 7.50 8.43
CA GLU A 85 8.85 7.80 8.77
C GLU A 85 9.79 6.65 8.35
N TYR A 86 11.01 7.02 7.96
CA TYR A 86 12.06 6.04 7.66
C TYR A 86 12.56 5.47 8.99
N ASP A 87 12.07 4.29 9.35
CA ASP A 87 12.68 3.49 10.40
C ASP A 87 14.01 2.92 9.87
N ASP A 88 15.13 3.46 10.34
CA ASP A 88 16.50 2.94 10.13
C ASP A 88 16.66 1.50 10.67
#